data_AF-A0A7D7ZKY7-F1
#
_entry.id   AF-A0A7D7ZKY7-F1
#
_cell.length_a   1.000
_cell.length_b   1.000
_cell.length_c   1.000
_cell.angle_alpha   90.00
_cell.angle_beta   90.00
_cell.angle_gamma   90.00
#
_symmetry.space_group_name_H-M   'P 1'
#
loop_
_entity.id
_entity.type
_entity.pdbx_description
1 polymer ?
#
loop_
_entity_poly.entity_id
_entity_poly.type
_entity_poly.pdbx_seq_one_letter_code
_entity_poly.pdbx_strand_id
1 'polypeptide(L)'
;MSYLIQQMWLCLLLAALLGALIGWWLAKSSCRNQLDDLDKSWRRKLEDKESNYTKRLTEVSKPAATGTVDSMISMAEQTSYEVEEIEGIGKSYGKKLRDMGISTTEQLLNQCCIMNGRVTVSEHVGIEDFVVQKWASMSDLMRISGIEGQFSELIVYSGIDSVQDLGQQNAGALHSKLFTTNQQQNRVKTIPDESSLDLMINQAKSLKVIMQDN
;
A
#
# COMPACT_ATOMS: atom_id res chain seq x y z
N MET A 1 -71.81 -32.49 17.39
CA MET A 1 -71.49 -31.12 16.93
C MET A 1 -70.09 -30.66 17.29
N SER A 2 -69.57 -30.98 18.48
CA SER A 2 -68.25 -30.51 18.94
C SER A 2 -67.04 -31.03 18.12
N TYR A 3 -67.11 -32.25 17.57
CA TYR A 3 -66.03 -32.84 16.76
C TYR A 3 -65.77 -32.10 15.44
N LEU A 4 -66.83 -31.64 14.77
CA LEU A 4 -66.71 -30.88 13.52
C LEU A 4 -65.99 -29.54 13.75
N ILE A 5 -66.29 -28.89 14.87
CA ILE A 5 -65.64 -27.63 15.25
C ILE A 5 -64.15 -27.86 15.53
N GLN A 6 -63.79 -28.90 16.29
CA GLN A 6 -62.38 -29.23 16.55
C GLN A 6 -61.61 -29.58 15.26
N GLN A 7 -62.24 -30.30 14.33
CA GLN A 7 -61.65 -30.64 13.05
C GLN A 7 -61.39 -29.40 12.18
N MET A 8 -62.28 -28.41 12.19
CA MET A 8 -62.06 -27.13 11.50
C MET A 8 -60.86 -26.37 12.07
N TRP A 9 -60.73 -26.29 13.39
CA TRP A 9 -59.58 -25.63 14.03
C TRP A 9 -58.26 -26.33 13.74
N LEU A 10 -58.25 -27.67 13.72
CA LEU A 10 -57.04 -28.45 13.41
C LEU A 10 -56.58 -28.25 11.95
N CYS A 11 -57.52 -28.18 11.01
CA CYS A 11 -57.21 -27.86 9.61
C CYS A 11 -56.67 -26.43 9.44
N LEU A 12 -57.23 -25.44 10.13
CA LEU A 12 -56.77 -24.05 10.06
C LEU A 12 -55.35 -23.90 10.64
N LEU A 13 -55.05 -24.60 11.74
CA LEU A 13 -53.72 -24.59 12.35
C LEU A 13 -52.68 -25.23 11.42
N LEU A 14 -52.99 -26.38 10.82
CA LEU A 14 -52.11 -27.04 9.84
C LEU A 14 -51.84 -26.15 8.62
N ALA A 15 -52.87 -25.49 8.08
CA ALA A 15 -52.70 -24.56 6.95
C ALA A 15 -51.79 -23.37 7.32
N ALA A 16 -51.93 -22.82 8.53
CA ALA A 16 -51.09 -21.73 9.01
C ALA A 16 -49.61 -22.16 9.18
N LEU A 17 -49.37 -23.36 9.72
CA LEU A 17 -48.01 -23.90 9.87
C LEU A 17 -47.35 -24.18 8.51
N LEU A 18 -48.08 -24.79 7.58
CA LEU A 18 -47.58 -25.04 6.22
C LEU A 18 -47.28 -23.71 5.49
N GLY A 19 -48.16 -22.72 5.61
CA GLY A 19 -47.95 -21.39 5.05
C GLY A 19 -46.72 -20.68 5.65
N ALA A 20 -46.52 -20.75 6.97
CA ALA A 20 -45.37 -20.16 7.64
C ALA A 20 -44.04 -20.83 7.24
N LEU A 21 -44.02 -22.17 7.14
CA LEU A 21 -42.84 -22.92 6.71
C LEU A 21 -42.46 -22.64 5.26
N ILE A 22 -43.45 -22.64 4.35
CA ILE A 22 -43.23 -22.35 2.93
C ILE A 22 -42.79 -20.89 2.74
N GLY A 23 -43.44 -19.94 3.42
CA GLY A 23 -43.07 -18.53 3.39
C GLY A 23 -41.66 -18.25 3.93
N TRP A 24 -41.30 -18.88 5.06
CA TRP A 24 -39.94 -18.77 5.63
C TRP A 24 -38.88 -19.38 4.71
N TRP A 25 -39.17 -20.52 4.10
CA TRP A 25 -38.26 -21.18 3.17
C TRP A 25 -38.05 -20.35 1.90
N LEU A 26 -39.10 -19.78 1.31
CA LEU A 26 -38.99 -18.92 0.13
C LEU A 26 -38.23 -17.62 0.43
N ALA A 27 -38.52 -16.96 1.56
CA ALA A 27 -37.82 -15.74 1.96
C ALA A 27 -36.32 -15.98 2.20
N LYS A 28 -35.98 -17.09 2.87
CA LYS A 28 -34.59 -17.49 3.14
C LYS A 28 -33.86 -17.94 1.88
N SER A 29 -34.54 -18.66 0.98
CA SER A 29 -33.96 -19.07 -0.29
C SER A 29 -33.69 -17.88 -1.20
N SER A 30 -34.60 -16.92 -1.28
CA SER A 30 -34.42 -15.73 -2.10
C SER A 30 -33.24 -14.87 -1.62
N CYS A 31 -33.11 -14.68 -0.30
CA CYS A 31 -31.97 -13.97 0.29
C CYS A 31 -30.64 -14.71 0.05
N ARG A 32 -30.61 -16.05 0.18
CA ARG A 32 -29.42 -16.86 -0.13
C ARG A 32 -29.00 -16.72 -1.60
N ASN A 33 -29.97 -16.77 -2.53
CA ASN A 33 -29.67 -16.65 -3.96
C ASN A 33 -29.10 -15.26 -4.30
N GLN A 34 -29.61 -14.18 -3.70
CA GLN A 34 -29.05 -12.83 -3.89
C GLN A 34 -27.62 -12.71 -3.34
N LEU A 35 -27.33 -13.36 -2.22
CA LEU A 35 -26.01 -13.35 -1.60
C LEU A 35 -25.00 -14.16 -2.44
N ASP A 36 -25.42 -15.29 -2.98
CA ASP A 36 -24.61 -16.11 -3.89
C ASP A 36 -24.34 -15.38 -5.23
N ASP A 37 -25.31 -14.64 -5.76
CA ASP A 37 -25.14 -13.85 -6.98
C ASP A 37 -24.21 -12.66 -6.77
N LEU A 38 -24.30 -12.00 -5.60
CA LEU A 38 -23.35 -10.96 -5.20
C LEU A 38 -21.93 -11.54 -5.11
N ASP A 39 -21.72 -12.65 -4.39
CA ASP A 39 -20.41 -13.31 -4.24
C ASP A 39 -19.80 -13.67 -5.61
N LYS A 40 -20.59 -14.29 -6.50
CA LYS A 40 -20.16 -14.58 -7.87
C LYS A 40 -19.77 -13.32 -8.66
N SER A 41 -20.52 -12.23 -8.50
CA SER A 41 -20.23 -10.97 -9.20
C SER A 41 -18.91 -10.34 -8.73
N TRP A 42 -18.61 -10.42 -7.43
CA TRP A 42 -17.37 -9.93 -6.85
C TRP A 42 -16.18 -10.79 -7.24
N ARG A 43 -16.32 -12.12 -7.22
CA ARG A 43 -15.28 -13.06 -7.69
C ARG A 43 -14.88 -12.79 -9.14
N ARG A 44 -15.87 -12.63 -10.03
CA ARG A 44 -15.59 -12.27 -11.44
C ARG A 44 -14.85 -10.94 -11.57
N LYS A 45 -15.24 -9.92 -10.80
CA LYS A 45 -14.54 -8.62 -10.82
C LYS A 45 -13.09 -8.74 -10.31
N LEU A 46 -12.83 -9.61 -9.35
CA LEU A 46 -11.49 -9.89 -8.85
C LEU A 46 -10.66 -10.64 -9.91
N GLU A 47 -11.20 -11.72 -10.48
CA GLU A 47 -10.55 -12.49 -11.54
C GLU A 47 -10.30 -11.64 -12.80
N ASP A 48 -11.25 -10.78 -13.20
CA ASP A 48 -11.09 -9.86 -14.33
C ASP A 48 -9.99 -8.83 -14.06
N LYS A 49 -9.88 -8.33 -12.82
CA LYS A 49 -8.80 -7.41 -12.44
C LYS A 49 -7.45 -8.10 -12.40
N GLU A 50 -7.36 -9.30 -11.84
CA GLU A 50 -6.14 -10.12 -11.82
C GLU A 50 -5.71 -10.51 -13.25
N SER A 51 -6.66 -10.92 -14.08
CA SER A 51 -6.44 -11.23 -15.51
C SER A 51 -5.98 -9.99 -16.28
N ASN A 52 -6.59 -8.82 -16.05
CA ASN A 52 -6.17 -7.58 -16.69
C ASN A 52 -4.79 -7.09 -16.19
N TYR A 53 -4.48 -7.28 -14.91
CA TYR A 53 -3.16 -6.99 -14.36
C TYR A 53 -2.09 -7.90 -14.95
N THR A 54 -2.31 -9.21 -14.97
CA THR A 54 -1.41 -10.20 -15.59
C THR A 54 -1.29 -10.03 -17.10
N LYS A 55 -2.37 -9.70 -17.80
CA LYS A 55 -2.35 -9.35 -19.22
C LYS A 55 -1.52 -8.09 -19.47
N ARG A 56 -1.64 -7.06 -18.63
CA ARG A 56 -0.77 -5.86 -18.73
C ARG A 56 0.68 -6.19 -18.42
N LEU A 57 0.97 -7.02 -17.42
CA LEU A 57 2.34 -7.47 -17.13
C LEU A 57 2.94 -8.26 -18.31
N THR A 58 2.15 -9.14 -18.92
CA THR A 58 2.60 -9.92 -20.09
C THR A 58 2.68 -9.09 -21.38
N GLU A 59 1.84 -8.06 -21.53
CA GLU A 59 1.95 -7.08 -22.62
C GLU A 59 3.16 -6.16 -22.46
N VAL A 60 3.46 -5.71 -21.23
CA VAL A 60 4.68 -4.96 -20.90
C VAL A 60 5.93 -5.83 -21.06
N SER A 61 5.83 -7.12 -20.72
CA SER A 61 6.94 -8.09 -20.84
C SER A 61 7.10 -8.67 -22.26
N LYS A 62 6.18 -8.41 -23.20
CA LYS A 62 6.27 -8.94 -24.57
C LYS A 62 7.49 -8.30 -25.27
N PRO A 63 8.56 -9.06 -25.56
CA PRO A 63 9.76 -8.46 -26.12
C PRO A 63 9.49 -8.10 -27.58
N ALA A 64 9.48 -6.80 -27.88
CA ALA A 64 9.76 -6.34 -29.23
C ALA A 64 11.22 -6.74 -29.52
N ALA A 65 11.40 -7.63 -30.49
CA ALA A 65 12.67 -8.19 -30.88
C ALA A 65 13.75 -7.10 -31.10
N THR A 66 14.60 -6.87 -30.10
CA THR A 66 15.90 -6.21 -30.21
C THR A 66 16.63 -6.33 -28.87
N GLY A 67 17.76 -7.03 -28.85
CA GLY A 67 18.54 -7.39 -27.67
C GLY A 67 19.32 -6.23 -27.02
N THR A 68 18.63 -5.17 -26.62
CA THR A 68 19.22 -4.01 -25.91
C THR A 68 18.35 -3.55 -24.73
N VAL A 69 17.10 -4.01 -24.64
CA VAL A 69 16.10 -3.48 -23.69
C VAL A 69 16.16 -4.18 -22.32
N ASP A 70 16.56 -5.44 -22.25
CA ASP A 70 16.63 -6.21 -20.99
C ASP A 70 17.64 -5.62 -19.99
N SER A 71 18.75 -5.06 -20.47
CA SER A 71 19.73 -4.35 -19.61
C SER A 71 19.27 -2.96 -19.16
N MET A 72 18.34 -2.34 -19.90
CA MET A 72 17.76 -1.04 -19.54
C MET A 72 16.58 -1.20 -18.57
N ILE A 73 15.81 -2.28 -18.70
CA ILE A 73 14.72 -2.64 -17.79
C ILE A 73 15.30 -3.09 -16.45
N SER A 74 16.42 -3.83 -16.43
CA SER A 74 17.08 -4.18 -15.16
C SER A 74 17.57 -2.95 -14.38
N MET A 75 18.01 -1.88 -15.06
CA MET A 75 18.41 -0.62 -14.42
C MET A 75 17.23 0.17 -13.82
N ALA A 76 16.02 0.03 -14.39
CA ALA A 76 14.81 0.70 -13.90
C ALA A 76 14.10 -0.09 -12.79
N GLU A 77 14.29 -1.42 -12.72
CA GLU A 77 13.83 -2.29 -11.62
C GLU A 77 14.83 -2.33 -10.43
N GLN A 78 16.04 -1.79 -10.60
CA GLN A 78 17.14 -1.86 -9.63
C GLN A 78 17.15 -0.78 -8.53
N THR A 79 16.08 -0.03 -8.31
CA THR A 79 16.00 0.99 -7.23
C THR A 79 15.06 0.59 -6.11
N SER A 80 15.02 -0.69 -5.76
CA SER A 80 14.31 -1.16 -4.57
C SER A 80 15.31 -1.86 -3.64
N TYR A 81 15.38 -1.37 -2.41
CA TYR A 81 16.26 -1.91 -1.38
C TYR A 81 15.49 -2.89 -0.49
N GLU A 82 16.21 -3.65 0.33
CA GLU A 82 15.58 -4.39 1.42
C GLU A 82 14.94 -3.42 2.40
N VAL A 83 13.82 -3.82 3.02
CA VAL A 83 13.10 -2.95 3.96
C VAL A 83 13.95 -2.54 5.17
N GLU A 84 14.95 -3.36 5.52
CA GLU A 84 15.91 -3.08 6.60
C GLU A 84 16.95 -2.00 6.26
N GLU A 85 17.07 -1.58 5.00
CA GLU A 85 17.92 -0.43 4.62
C GLU A 85 17.30 0.92 5.01
N ILE A 86 16.01 0.92 5.39
CA ILE A 86 15.34 2.10 5.94
C ILE A 86 15.77 2.26 7.40
N GLU A 87 16.24 3.45 7.75
CA GLU A 87 16.63 3.75 9.12
C GLU A 87 15.46 3.61 10.10
N GLY A 88 15.75 2.96 11.23
CA GLY A 88 14.76 2.56 12.22
C GLY A 88 14.10 1.20 11.96
N ILE A 89 14.28 0.58 10.79
CA ILE A 89 13.82 -0.80 10.52
C ILE A 89 14.97 -1.79 10.77
N GLY A 90 15.13 -2.19 12.02
CA GLY A 90 16.03 -3.28 12.37
C GLY A 90 15.44 -4.67 12.04
N LYS A 91 16.24 -5.72 12.18
CA LYS A 91 15.86 -7.13 11.93
C LYS A 91 14.52 -7.56 12.58
N SER A 92 14.20 -7.00 13.74
CA SER A 92 12.94 -7.30 14.47
C SER A 92 11.72 -6.78 13.70
N TYR A 93 11.73 -5.52 13.29
CA TYR A 93 10.64 -4.92 12.51
C TYR A 93 10.64 -5.45 11.07
N GLY A 94 11.82 -5.61 10.46
CA GLY A 94 11.97 -6.22 9.15
C GLY A 94 11.31 -7.59 9.06
N LYS A 95 11.51 -8.45 10.06
CA LYS A 95 10.81 -9.75 10.12
C LYS A 95 9.28 -9.59 10.13
N LYS A 96 8.72 -8.70 10.95
CA LYS A 96 7.26 -8.48 11.03
C LYS A 96 6.70 -7.96 9.69
N LEU A 97 7.42 -7.05 9.03
CA LEU A 97 7.05 -6.54 7.71
C LEU A 97 7.08 -7.67 6.66
N ARG A 98 8.10 -8.52 6.69
CA ARG A 98 8.19 -9.69 5.79
C ARG A 98 7.09 -10.71 6.04
N ASP A 99 6.66 -10.90 7.29
CA ASP A 99 5.50 -11.75 7.63
C ASP A 99 4.20 -11.22 6.98
N MET A 100 4.12 -9.93 6.64
CA MET A 100 3.03 -9.32 5.85
C MET A 100 3.28 -9.30 4.33
N GLY A 101 4.40 -9.84 3.85
CA GLY A 101 4.81 -9.78 2.45
C GLY A 101 5.53 -8.48 2.05
N ILE A 102 5.94 -7.64 3.01
CA ILE A 102 6.69 -6.40 2.77
C ILE A 102 8.17 -6.67 3.03
N SER A 103 8.92 -6.93 1.96
CA SER A 103 10.36 -7.21 1.98
C SER A 103 11.21 -6.07 1.45
N THR A 104 10.62 -5.12 0.72
CA THR A 104 11.36 -4.05 0.04
C THR A 104 10.82 -2.66 0.34
N THR A 105 11.65 -1.64 0.11
CA THR A 105 11.27 -0.22 0.23
C THR A 105 10.09 0.13 -0.68
N GLU A 106 10.06 -0.38 -1.91
CA GLU A 106 8.95 -0.17 -2.84
C GLU A 106 7.65 -0.78 -2.33
N GLN A 107 7.70 -2.01 -1.80
CA GLN A 107 6.52 -2.67 -1.25
C GLN A 107 5.98 -1.91 -0.03
N LEU A 108 6.88 -1.41 0.83
CA LEU A 108 6.48 -0.60 1.97
C LEU A 108 5.83 0.70 1.51
N LEU A 109 6.42 1.40 0.55
CA LEU A 109 5.86 2.64 0.00
C LEU A 109 4.49 2.42 -0.63
N ASN A 110 4.34 1.38 -1.46
CA ASN A 110 3.08 1.06 -2.11
C ASN A 110 1.95 0.75 -1.11
N GLN A 111 2.29 0.12 0.02
CA GLN A 111 1.34 -0.16 1.09
C GLN A 111 1.05 1.11 1.91
N CYS A 112 2.07 1.88 2.28
CA CYS A 112 2.00 2.95 3.28
C CYS A 112 1.80 4.37 2.70
N CYS A 113 1.68 4.51 1.38
CA CYS A 113 1.36 5.80 0.74
C CYS A 113 -0.06 6.31 1.09
N ILE A 114 -0.92 5.46 1.64
CA ILE A 114 -2.27 5.81 2.10
C ILE A 114 -2.44 5.56 3.61
N MET A 115 -3.30 6.34 4.26
CA MET A 115 -3.56 6.26 5.70
C MET A 115 -3.92 4.84 6.17
N ASN A 116 -4.84 4.17 5.48
CA ASN A 116 -5.29 2.83 5.87
C ASN A 116 -4.17 1.80 5.87
N GLY A 117 -3.25 1.91 4.90
CA GLY A 117 -2.10 1.01 4.83
C GLY A 117 -1.11 1.25 5.97
N ARG A 118 -0.90 2.51 6.35
CA ARG A 118 -0.07 2.85 7.53
C ARG A 118 -0.66 2.31 8.82
N VAL A 119 -1.97 2.47 9.04
CA VAL A 119 -2.67 1.91 10.21
C VAL A 119 -2.53 0.40 10.25
N THR A 120 -2.70 -0.28 9.10
CA THR A 120 -2.55 -1.74 9.02
C THR A 120 -1.14 -2.20 9.39
N VAL A 121 -0.11 -1.52 8.88
CA VAL A 121 1.29 -1.84 9.19
C VAL A 121 1.62 -1.50 10.64
N SER A 122 1.15 -0.36 11.13
CA SER A 122 1.30 0.12 12.51
C SER A 122 0.75 -0.89 13.53
N GLU A 123 -0.49 -1.37 13.32
CA GLU A 123 -1.13 -2.37 14.17
C GLU A 123 -0.41 -3.72 14.14
N HIS A 124 0.02 -4.17 12.96
CA HIS A 124 0.71 -5.46 12.81
C HIS A 124 2.11 -5.44 13.43
N VAL A 125 2.86 -4.37 13.17
CA VAL A 125 4.24 -4.22 13.66
C VAL A 125 4.23 -3.87 15.16
N GLY A 126 3.18 -3.21 15.65
CA GLY A 126 3.02 -2.78 17.04
C GLY A 126 3.81 -1.52 17.35
N ILE A 127 3.75 -0.51 16.47
CA ILE A 127 4.41 0.79 16.59
C ILE A 127 3.41 1.91 16.28
N GLU A 128 3.78 3.17 16.47
CA GLU A 128 2.90 4.30 16.21
C GLU A 128 2.81 4.63 14.71
N ASP A 129 1.65 5.12 14.26
CA ASP A 129 1.38 5.48 12.86
C ASP A 129 2.39 6.49 12.30
N PHE A 130 2.81 7.47 13.11
CA PHE A 130 3.79 8.48 12.69
C PHE A 130 5.18 7.87 12.40
N VAL A 131 5.52 6.73 13.00
CA VAL A 131 6.78 6.02 12.71
C VAL A 131 6.69 5.36 11.34
N VAL A 132 5.55 4.72 11.05
CA VAL A 132 5.29 4.12 9.73
C VAL A 132 5.23 5.19 8.63
N GLN A 133 4.64 6.35 8.93
CA GLN A 133 4.67 7.51 8.03
C GLN A 133 6.10 7.90 7.66
N LYS A 134 7.01 8.00 8.64
CA LYS A 134 8.43 8.30 8.37
C LYS A 134 9.09 7.23 7.52
N TRP A 135 8.81 5.96 7.75
CA TRP A 135 9.32 4.87 6.92
C TRP A 135 8.83 4.97 5.47
N ALA A 136 7.57 5.35 5.27
CA ALA A 136 7.01 5.59 3.94
C ALA A 136 7.71 6.78 3.25
N SER A 137 7.90 7.90 3.97
CA SER A 137 8.63 9.07 3.47
C SER A 137 10.07 8.75 3.07
N MET A 138 10.81 8.02 3.91
CA MET A 138 12.17 7.56 3.59
C MET A 138 12.16 6.64 2.38
N SER A 139 11.20 5.71 2.29
CA SER A 139 11.04 4.83 1.13
C SER A 139 10.77 5.58 -0.17
N ASP A 140 9.99 6.66 -0.12
CA ASP A 140 9.76 7.52 -1.28
C ASP A 140 11.05 8.22 -1.71
N LEU A 141 11.78 8.83 -0.76
CA LEU A 141 13.03 9.54 -1.03
C LEU A 141 14.13 8.61 -1.58
N MET A 142 14.22 7.38 -1.09
CA MET A 142 15.21 6.38 -1.54
C MET A 142 15.03 5.93 -3.01
N ARG A 143 13.98 6.37 -3.70
CA ARG A 143 13.81 6.20 -5.15
C ARG A 143 14.78 7.07 -5.96
N ILE A 144 15.37 8.09 -5.34
CA ILE A 144 16.35 8.99 -5.94
C ILE A 144 17.75 8.39 -5.76
N SER A 145 18.51 8.36 -6.84
CA SER A 145 19.86 7.79 -6.84
C SER A 145 20.78 8.60 -5.93
N GLY A 146 21.48 7.92 -5.02
CA GLY A 146 22.35 8.55 -4.03
C GLY A 146 21.64 8.97 -2.73
N ILE A 147 20.34 8.72 -2.60
CA ILE A 147 19.64 8.82 -1.31
C ILE A 147 19.50 7.43 -0.69
N GLU A 148 20.21 7.23 0.42
CA GLU A 148 20.19 5.98 1.22
C GLU A 148 19.53 6.22 2.58
N GLY A 149 19.38 5.16 3.39
CA GLY A 149 18.69 5.19 4.68
C GLY A 149 19.03 6.41 5.56
N GLN A 150 20.31 6.59 5.91
CA GLN A 150 20.75 7.69 6.80
C GLN A 150 20.46 9.08 6.25
N PHE A 151 20.66 9.25 4.94
CA PHE A 151 20.45 10.54 4.31
C PHE A 151 18.95 10.83 4.14
N SER A 152 18.15 9.82 3.80
CA SER A 152 16.69 9.92 3.78
C SER A 152 16.13 10.28 5.17
N GLU A 153 16.69 9.72 6.25
CA GLU A 153 16.32 10.08 7.62
C GLU A 153 16.59 11.57 7.86
N LEU A 154 17.78 12.07 7.55
CA LEU A 154 18.10 13.49 7.72
C LEU A 154 17.14 14.40 6.95
N ILE A 155 16.79 14.05 5.71
CA ILE A 155 15.85 14.81 4.89
C ILE A 155 14.47 14.86 5.55
N VAL A 156 13.93 13.72 6.00
CA VAL A 156 12.65 13.66 6.71
C VAL A 156 12.67 14.48 8.00
N TYR A 157 13.74 14.37 8.79
CA TYR A 157 13.89 15.17 10.01
C TYR A 157 14.14 16.66 9.74
N SER A 158 14.49 17.04 8.50
CA SER A 158 14.49 18.42 8.06
C SER A 158 13.09 18.93 7.68
N GLY A 159 12.06 18.08 7.71
CA GLY A 159 10.68 18.42 7.36
C GLY A 159 10.44 18.40 5.86
N ILE A 160 10.95 17.38 5.17
CA ILE A 160 10.71 17.08 3.75
C ILE A 160 10.26 15.63 3.73
N ASP A 161 8.96 15.40 3.49
CA ASP A 161 8.33 14.11 3.74
C ASP A 161 8.06 13.30 2.46
N SER A 162 8.38 13.84 1.29
CA SER A 162 8.16 13.18 0.00
C SER A 162 9.18 13.60 -1.08
N VAL A 163 9.23 12.81 -2.16
CA VAL A 163 9.96 13.17 -3.39
C VAL A 163 9.40 14.46 -4.01
N GLN A 164 8.09 14.67 -3.92
CA GLN A 164 7.45 15.89 -4.40
C GLN A 164 7.96 17.12 -3.64
N ASP A 165 7.99 17.07 -2.32
CA ASP A 165 8.49 18.15 -1.46
C ASP A 165 9.97 18.45 -1.75
N LEU A 166 10.78 17.41 -1.94
CA LEU A 166 12.19 17.56 -2.28
C LEU A 166 12.37 18.25 -3.64
N GLY A 167 11.55 17.89 -4.64
CA GLY A 167 11.56 18.50 -5.96
C GLY A 167 11.22 19.99 -5.98
N GLN A 168 10.56 20.50 -4.93
CA GLN A 168 10.23 21.92 -4.77
C GLN A 168 11.32 22.74 -4.08
N GLN A 169 12.37 22.10 -3.57
CA GLN A 169 13.44 22.79 -2.84
C GLN A 169 14.43 23.52 -3.75
N ASN A 170 15.17 24.45 -3.15
CA ASN A 170 16.36 25.07 -3.72
C ASN A 170 17.62 24.49 -3.03
N ALA A 171 18.64 24.08 -3.80
CA ALA A 171 19.81 23.39 -3.23
C ALA A 171 20.54 24.17 -2.13
N GLY A 172 20.77 25.48 -2.30
CA GLY A 172 21.46 26.29 -1.28
C GLY A 172 20.66 26.42 0.02
N ALA A 173 19.34 26.62 -0.08
CA ALA A 173 18.45 26.64 1.08
C ALA A 173 18.36 25.25 1.74
N LEU A 174 18.26 24.19 0.94
CA LEU A 174 18.22 22.81 1.41
C LEU A 174 19.51 22.43 2.14
N HIS A 175 20.67 22.74 1.57
CA HIS A 175 21.97 22.48 2.20
C HIS A 175 22.05 23.12 3.59
N SER A 176 21.65 24.39 3.70
CA SER A 176 21.63 25.12 4.98
C SER A 176 20.68 24.48 6.00
N LYS A 177 19.52 24.01 5.54
CA LYS A 177 18.51 23.30 6.37
C LYS A 177 19.06 21.97 6.87
N LEU A 178 19.59 21.14 5.97
CA LEU A 178 20.19 19.85 6.28
C LEU A 178 21.38 20.01 7.24
N PHE A 179 22.22 21.03 7.04
CA PHE A 179 23.34 21.34 7.92
C PHE A 179 22.88 21.67 9.35
N THR A 180 21.86 22.53 9.47
CA THR A 180 21.31 22.91 10.77
C THR A 180 20.70 21.72 11.50
N THR A 181 19.89 20.91 10.81
CA THR A 181 19.30 19.69 11.37
C THR A 181 20.39 18.67 11.76
N ASN A 182 21.41 18.49 10.93
CA ASN A 182 22.48 17.54 11.21
C ASN A 182 23.38 17.99 12.37
N GLN A 183 23.61 19.29 12.56
CA GLN A 183 24.30 19.78 13.75
C GLN A 183 23.55 19.48 15.05
N GLN A 184 22.22 19.43 15.00
CA GLN A 184 21.38 19.14 16.17
C GLN A 184 21.26 17.64 16.44
N GLN A 185 21.23 16.82 15.39
CA GLN A 185 20.85 15.40 15.50
C GLN A 185 21.95 14.41 15.12
N ASN A 186 23.02 14.87 14.47
CA ASN A 186 24.18 14.08 14.04
C ASN A 186 23.81 12.77 13.31
N ARG A 187 23.03 12.88 12.24
CA ARG A 187 22.47 11.75 11.47
C ARG A 187 23.45 11.21 10.44
N VAL A 188 24.13 12.10 9.72
CA VAL A 188 25.10 11.74 8.67
C VAL A 188 26.48 12.32 8.96
N LYS A 189 27.51 11.61 8.52
CA LYS A 189 28.91 12.07 8.67
C LYS A 189 29.25 13.26 7.75
N THR A 190 28.63 13.29 6.58
CA THR A 190 28.91 14.29 5.54
C THR A 190 27.62 14.61 4.82
N ILE A 191 27.42 15.89 4.55
CA ILE A 191 26.27 16.38 3.77
C ILE A 191 26.76 16.57 2.33
N PRO A 192 25.99 16.13 1.32
CA PRO A 192 26.32 16.37 -0.08
C PRO A 192 26.47 17.85 -0.39
N ASP A 193 27.32 18.19 -1.35
CA ASP A 193 27.44 19.57 -1.83
C ASP A 193 26.17 20.04 -2.57
N GLU A 194 26.06 21.35 -2.80
CA GLU A 194 24.91 21.93 -3.49
C GLU A 194 24.70 21.35 -4.90
N SER A 195 25.77 21.02 -5.61
CA SER A 195 25.67 20.40 -6.95
C SER A 195 25.03 19.01 -6.90
N SER A 196 25.37 18.21 -5.89
CA SER A 196 24.80 16.88 -5.69
C SER A 196 23.33 16.99 -5.30
N LEU A 197 22.99 17.94 -4.43
CA LEU A 197 21.60 18.23 -4.07
C LEU A 197 20.78 18.69 -5.28
N ASP A 198 21.34 19.54 -6.15
CA ASP A 198 20.67 19.97 -7.38
C ASP A 198 20.37 18.79 -8.31
N LEU A 199 21.29 17.83 -8.44
CA LEU A 199 21.03 16.61 -9.21
C LEU A 199 19.87 15.79 -8.63
N MET A 200 19.86 15.60 -7.30
CA MET A 200 18.78 14.89 -6.60
C MET A 200 17.43 15.60 -6.74
N ILE A 201 17.39 16.93 -6.60
CA ILE A 201 16.17 17.74 -6.79
C ILE A 201 15.66 17.62 -8.23
N ASN A 202 16.56 17.65 -9.22
CA ASN A 202 16.18 17.49 -10.62
C ASN A 202 15.65 16.08 -10.92
N GLN A 203 16.25 15.04 -10.34
CA GLN A 203 15.72 13.68 -10.42
C GLN A 203 14.34 13.59 -9.77
N ALA A 204 14.15 14.19 -8.58
CA ALA A 204 12.87 14.22 -7.88
C ALA A 204 11.74 14.79 -8.75
N LYS A 205 12.01 15.89 -9.49
CA LYS A 205 11.05 16.51 -10.41
C LYS A 205 10.62 15.61 -11.57
N SER A 206 11.46 14.64 -11.96
CA SER A 206 11.18 13.71 -13.05
C SER A 206 10.44 12.45 -12.60
N LEU A 207 10.38 12.19 -11.29
CA LEU A 207 9.76 11.00 -10.75
C LEU A 207 8.24 11.17 -10.65
N LYS A 208 7.53 10.05 -10.82
CA LYS A 208 6.10 10.00 -10.57
C LYS A 208 5.83 10.23 -9.07
N VAL A 209 4.89 11.11 -8.77
CA VAL A 209 4.37 11.34 -7.42
C VAL A 209 3.62 10.08 -6.94
N ILE A 210 3.99 9.58 -5.76
CA ILE A 210 3.35 8.43 -5.09
C ILE A 210 2.74 8.87 -3.76
N MET A 211 3.54 9.55 -2.95
CA MET A 211 3.11 10.16 -1.70
C MET A 211 2.63 11.59 -1.96
N GLN A 212 1.53 12.01 -1.33
CA GLN A 212 1.05 13.39 -1.39
C GLN A 212 1.49 14.15 -0.15
N ASP A 213 1.71 15.46 -0.34
CA ASP A 213 1.97 16.43 0.72
C ASP A 213 0.83 16.36 1.76
N ASN A 214 1.19 16.30 3.04
CA ASN A 214 0.27 16.09 4.17
C ASN A 214 -0.21 17.42 4.78
#